data_AF-A0A2D3W6H8-F1
#
_entry.id   AF-A0A2D3W6H8-F1
#
_cell.length_a   1.000
_cell.length_b   1.000
_cell.length_c   1.000
_cell.angle_alpha   90.00
_cell.angle_beta   90.00
_cell.angle_gamma   90.00
#
_symmetry.space_group_name_H-M   'P 1'
#
loop_
_entity.id
_entity.type
_entity.pdbx_description
1 polymer ?
#
loop_
_entity_poly.entity_id
_entity_poly.type
_entity_poly.pdbx_seq_one_letter_code
_entity_poly.pdbx_strand_id
1 'polypeptide(L)'
;MITLKEALQLPKEEIIALREDLKKAIEEKKELGAYVEQLQGIQISEYGEGIPIAIKDNIQVMGWNVTSASNILQGYVAPYNATVIDKMLSHGLAPFGRTNMDEFAMGSSTETSFYGKTLNPHNTKCVPGGSSGGSAAAVAAGIAIAALGSDTGGSIRQPAAFCGCVGMKPTYGKVSRYGLGAYSSSLDQIGPITQNVEDAAILFDIIAGHEIKDSTSANLVHEKVSDKLNSDKKQTIAVIENYLEEANDAIKDVMKNAIKALEEAGHKIVYKSLSDSKYDIATYYVIAAAEASANFSRYDGVRYGNRAESSNLKEMYKKTRSEGFGEEVKRRILLGTFVLSSGYYDAYYIKAQKARHFIKSRFEEILSEADLIFTPVTPTTAFEFGSKSDPLEMYLQDIYTISVN
;
A
#
# COMPACT_ATOMS: atom_id res chain seq x y z
N MET A 1 13.00 -17.89 -7.96
CA MET A 1 11.87 -17.30 -8.71
C MET A 1 12.46 -16.42 -9.80
N ILE A 2 11.93 -16.50 -11.02
CA ILE A 2 12.31 -15.65 -12.14
C ILE A 2 11.93 -14.17 -11.85
N THR A 3 12.73 -13.22 -12.34
CA THR A 3 12.42 -11.78 -12.25
C THR A 3 11.29 -11.38 -13.21
N LEU A 4 10.67 -10.22 -13.01
CA LEU A 4 9.68 -9.70 -13.96
C LEU A 4 10.32 -9.42 -15.33
N LYS A 5 11.54 -8.86 -15.33
CA LYS A 5 12.31 -8.61 -16.56
C LYS A 5 12.53 -9.89 -17.38
N GLU A 6 12.92 -10.98 -16.74
CA GLU A 6 13.09 -12.27 -17.41
C GLU A 6 11.73 -12.85 -17.84
N ALA A 7 10.69 -12.74 -17.01
CA ALA A 7 9.34 -13.22 -17.34
C ALA A 7 8.77 -12.54 -18.59
N LEU A 8 9.09 -11.26 -18.82
CA LEU A 8 8.71 -10.49 -20.01
C LEU A 8 9.30 -11.01 -21.33
N GLN A 9 10.32 -11.86 -21.26
CA GLN A 9 10.96 -12.47 -22.44
C GLN A 9 10.48 -13.89 -22.72
N LEU A 10 9.62 -14.46 -21.86
CA LEU A 10 9.18 -15.84 -22.00
C LEU A 10 8.19 -16.02 -23.16
N PRO A 11 8.27 -17.14 -23.90
CA PRO A 11 7.23 -17.53 -24.85
C PRO A 11 5.94 -17.92 -24.11
N LYS A 12 4.81 -17.95 -24.85
CA LYS A 12 3.47 -18.19 -24.27
C LYS A 12 3.40 -19.52 -23.52
N GLU A 13 4.02 -20.57 -24.04
CA GLU A 13 4.04 -21.90 -23.44
C GLU A 13 4.73 -21.91 -22.07
N GLU A 14 5.82 -21.14 -21.91
CA GLU A 14 6.56 -21.01 -20.66
C GLU A 14 5.80 -20.12 -19.65
N ILE A 15 5.03 -19.12 -20.11
CA ILE A 15 4.14 -18.36 -19.24
C ILE A 15 3.05 -19.26 -18.64
N ILE A 16 2.49 -20.19 -19.43
CA ILE A 16 1.51 -21.16 -18.93
C ILE A 16 2.14 -22.05 -17.85
N ALA A 17 3.34 -22.59 -18.11
CA ALA A 17 4.06 -23.40 -17.12
C ALA A 17 4.35 -22.61 -15.83
N LEU A 18 4.80 -21.36 -15.95
CA LEU A 18 5.07 -20.46 -14.83
C LEU A 18 3.81 -20.21 -13.97
N ARG A 19 2.64 -20.03 -14.60
CA ARG A 19 1.37 -19.88 -13.88
C ARG A 19 1.02 -21.14 -13.10
N GLU A 20 1.16 -22.32 -13.72
CA GLU A 20 0.88 -23.60 -13.05
C GLU A 20 1.84 -23.87 -11.88
N ASP A 21 3.12 -23.54 -12.02
CA ASP A 21 4.09 -23.66 -10.95
C ASP A 21 3.79 -22.70 -9.79
N LEU A 22 3.35 -21.48 -10.09
CA LEU A 22 2.88 -20.53 -9.07
C LEU A 22 1.63 -21.04 -8.35
N LYS A 23 0.65 -21.64 -9.04
CA LYS A 23 -0.53 -22.24 -8.38
C LYS A 23 -0.11 -23.28 -7.35
N LYS A 24 0.81 -24.18 -7.72
CA LYS A 24 1.34 -25.19 -6.80
C LYS A 24 2.07 -24.55 -5.62
N ALA A 25 2.95 -23.58 -5.88
CA ALA A 25 3.71 -22.90 -4.82
C ALA A 25 2.81 -22.12 -3.84
N ILE A 26 1.71 -21.52 -4.34
CA ILE A 26 0.70 -20.85 -3.51
C ILE A 26 -0.01 -21.88 -2.62
N GLU A 27 -0.42 -23.02 -3.15
CA GLU A 27 -1.09 -24.08 -2.39
C GLU A 27 -0.15 -24.70 -1.33
N GLU A 28 1.11 -24.98 -1.70
CA GLU A 28 2.13 -25.51 -0.78
C GLU A 28 2.41 -24.56 0.40
N LYS A 29 2.20 -23.25 0.21
CA LYS A 29 2.36 -22.21 1.24
C LYS A 29 1.05 -21.64 1.76
N LYS A 30 -0.05 -22.41 1.72
CA LYS A 30 -1.37 -21.97 2.17
C LYS A 30 -1.41 -21.33 3.56
N GLU A 31 -0.58 -21.79 4.49
CA GLU A 31 -0.50 -21.27 5.87
C GLU A 31 0.01 -19.82 5.93
N LEU A 32 0.65 -19.32 4.87
CA LEU A 32 1.13 -17.93 4.79
C LEU A 32 -0.04 -16.93 4.79
N GLY A 33 -1.19 -17.30 4.23
CA GLY A 33 -2.36 -16.42 4.13
C GLY A 33 -2.09 -15.13 3.34
N ALA A 34 -1.16 -15.14 2.39
CA ALA A 34 -0.80 -13.96 1.59
C ALA A 34 -1.86 -13.63 0.53
N TYR A 35 -2.58 -14.66 0.06
CA TYR A 35 -3.75 -14.52 -0.80
C TYR A 35 -5.03 -14.79 -0.02
N VAL A 36 -6.09 -14.05 -0.32
CA VAL A 36 -7.43 -14.29 0.23
C VAL A 36 -7.88 -15.72 -0.09
N GLU A 37 -7.55 -16.23 -1.28
CA GLU A 37 -7.89 -17.58 -1.70
C GLU A 37 -7.29 -18.67 -0.81
N GLN A 38 -6.07 -18.47 -0.29
CA GLN A 38 -5.44 -19.40 0.67
C GLN A 38 -6.25 -19.47 1.98
N LEU A 39 -6.68 -18.31 2.48
CA LEU A 39 -7.47 -18.20 3.72
C LEU A 39 -8.89 -18.76 3.58
N GLN A 40 -9.44 -18.72 2.36
CA GLN A 40 -10.76 -19.27 2.05
C GLN A 40 -10.71 -20.76 1.64
N GLY A 41 -9.53 -21.31 1.37
CA GLY A 41 -9.39 -22.69 0.87
C GLY A 41 -9.96 -22.88 -0.54
N ILE A 42 -9.83 -21.88 -1.41
CA ILE A 42 -10.30 -21.91 -2.80
C ILE A 42 -9.15 -21.73 -3.79
N GLN A 43 -9.39 -22.03 -5.07
CA GLN A 43 -8.40 -21.83 -6.12
C GLN A 43 -8.12 -20.34 -6.36
N ILE A 44 -6.90 -20.04 -6.78
CA ILE A 44 -6.44 -18.68 -7.07
C ILE A 44 -7.33 -18.01 -8.14
N SER A 45 -7.70 -16.75 -7.93
CA SER A 45 -8.45 -15.98 -8.94
C SER A 45 -7.53 -15.63 -10.11
N GLU A 46 -8.00 -15.80 -11.34
CA GLU A 46 -7.25 -15.45 -12.56
C GLU A 46 -8.06 -14.51 -13.44
N TYR A 47 -7.38 -13.64 -14.19
CA TYR A 47 -8.00 -12.85 -15.25
C TYR A 47 -6.99 -12.61 -16.39
N GLY A 48 -7.25 -13.14 -17.58
CA GLY A 48 -6.32 -13.08 -18.72
C GLY A 48 -5.17 -14.11 -18.68
N GLU A 49 -4.37 -14.18 -19.77
CA GLU A 49 -3.37 -15.24 -20.03
C GLU A 49 -1.91 -14.76 -19.98
N GLY A 50 -1.64 -13.60 -19.37
CA GLY A 50 -0.31 -12.98 -19.32
C GLY A 50 0.58 -13.43 -18.15
N ILE A 51 1.71 -12.73 -17.99
CA ILE A 51 2.63 -12.91 -16.87
C ILE A 51 1.88 -12.63 -15.56
N PRO A 52 1.87 -13.57 -14.60
CA PRO A 52 1.03 -13.49 -13.40
C PRO A 52 1.55 -12.44 -12.42
N ILE A 53 0.71 -11.46 -12.10
CA ILE A 53 0.97 -10.42 -11.11
C ILE A 53 -0.09 -10.46 -10.02
N ALA A 54 0.35 -10.45 -8.77
CA ALA A 54 -0.54 -10.51 -7.62
C ALA A 54 -1.17 -9.14 -7.34
N ILE A 55 -2.48 -9.09 -7.07
CA ILE A 55 -3.23 -7.82 -6.96
C ILE A 55 -3.85 -7.69 -5.58
N LYS A 56 -3.59 -6.58 -4.89
CA LYS A 56 -4.25 -6.24 -3.62
C LYS A 56 -5.77 -6.19 -3.75
N ASP A 57 -6.48 -6.79 -2.78
CA ASP A 57 -7.95 -6.96 -2.78
C ASP A 57 -8.77 -5.65 -2.67
N ASN A 58 -8.14 -4.49 -2.78
CA ASN A 58 -8.81 -3.20 -2.96
C ASN A 58 -8.62 -2.61 -4.37
N ILE A 59 -8.04 -3.34 -5.32
CA ILE A 59 -7.89 -2.93 -6.72
C ILE A 59 -8.90 -3.73 -7.55
N GLN A 60 -9.71 -3.02 -8.34
CA GLN A 60 -10.80 -3.60 -9.12
C GLN A 60 -10.26 -4.45 -10.28
N VAL A 61 -10.65 -5.71 -10.32
CA VAL A 61 -10.41 -6.65 -11.43
C VAL A 61 -11.74 -7.24 -11.83
N MET A 62 -12.17 -7.06 -13.07
CA MET A 62 -13.50 -7.46 -13.53
C MET A 62 -13.77 -8.94 -13.27
N GLY A 63 -14.93 -9.23 -12.65
CA GLY A 63 -15.35 -10.58 -12.30
C GLY A 63 -14.77 -11.11 -10.99
N TRP A 64 -13.82 -10.42 -10.35
CA TRP A 64 -13.29 -10.82 -9.04
C TRP A 64 -14.16 -10.32 -7.89
N ASN A 65 -14.13 -11.06 -6.78
CA ASN A 65 -14.75 -10.65 -5.52
C ASN A 65 -13.86 -9.64 -4.78
N VAL A 66 -13.84 -8.38 -5.20
CA VAL A 66 -12.92 -7.36 -4.63
C VAL A 66 -13.52 -6.81 -3.33
N THR A 67 -13.08 -7.32 -2.17
CA THR A 67 -13.77 -7.05 -0.90
C THR A 67 -13.03 -6.08 0.03
N SER A 68 -11.83 -5.65 -0.35
CA SER A 68 -10.93 -4.87 0.52
C SER A 68 -10.75 -5.53 1.89
N ALA A 69 -10.70 -6.86 1.91
CA ALA A 69 -10.63 -7.69 3.11
C ALA A 69 -11.69 -7.36 4.19
N SER A 70 -12.89 -6.95 3.79
CA SER A 70 -13.97 -6.54 4.71
C SER A 70 -15.23 -7.39 4.58
N ASN A 71 -15.93 -7.57 5.69
CA ASN A 71 -17.24 -8.23 5.71
C ASN A 71 -18.30 -7.43 4.93
N ILE A 72 -18.28 -6.10 4.97
CA ILE A 72 -19.32 -5.29 4.34
C ILE A 72 -19.41 -5.45 2.80
N LEU A 73 -18.31 -5.88 2.18
CA LEU A 73 -18.21 -6.08 0.74
C LEU A 73 -18.37 -7.54 0.30
N GLN A 74 -18.70 -8.46 1.22
CA GLN A 74 -18.98 -9.84 0.82
C GLN A 74 -20.14 -9.87 -0.21
N GLY A 75 -19.93 -10.59 -1.31
CA GLY A 75 -20.85 -10.66 -2.45
C GLY A 75 -20.67 -9.56 -3.50
N TYR A 76 -19.74 -8.62 -3.32
CA TYR A 76 -19.38 -7.66 -4.37
C TYR A 76 -18.50 -8.34 -5.43
N VAL A 77 -18.99 -8.37 -6.67
CA VAL A 77 -18.21 -8.76 -7.87
C VAL A 77 -17.90 -7.49 -8.66
N ALA A 78 -16.63 -7.22 -8.89
CA ALA A 78 -16.17 -6.03 -9.60
C ALA A 78 -16.71 -6.02 -11.05
N PRO A 79 -17.47 -4.99 -11.47
CA PRO A 79 -18.05 -4.93 -12.81
C PRO A 79 -17.10 -4.31 -13.86
N TYR A 80 -15.88 -3.94 -13.47
CA TYR A 80 -14.91 -3.27 -14.33
C TYR A 80 -13.47 -3.51 -13.83
N ASN A 81 -12.51 -3.26 -14.71
CA ASN A 81 -11.09 -3.21 -14.37
C ASN A 81 -10.67 -1.83 -13.91
N ALA A 82 -9.77 -1.77 -12.93
CA ALA A 82 -9.00 -0.57 -12.66
C ALA A 82 -8.08 -0.23 -13.85
N THR A 83 -7.74 1.04 -14.02
CA THR A 83 -6.86 1.48 -15.12
C THR A 83 -5.51 0.74 -15.11
N VAL A 84 -4.95 0.48 -13.93
CA VAL A 84 -3.68 -0.26 -13.80
C VAL A 84 -3.77 -1.68 -14.35
N ILE A 85 -4.95 -2.31 -14.24
CA ILE A 85 -5.20 -3.66 -14.74
C ILE A 85 -5.29 -3.63 -16.26
N ASP A 86 -6.03 -2.68 -16.84
CA ASP A 86 -6.10 -2.53 -18.29
C ASP A 86 -4.71 -2.25 -18.91
N LYS A 87 -3.89 -1.41 -18.26
CA LYS A 87 -2.51 -1.16 -18.67
C LYS A 87 -1.64 -2.41 -18.61
N MET A 88 -1.71 -3.16 -17.52
CA MET A 88 -0.98 -4.43 -17.38
C MET A 88 -1.34 -5.43 -18.48
N LEU A 89 -2.64 -5.62 -18.74
CA LEU A 89 -3.14 -6.53 -19.78
C LEU A 89 -2.60 -6.14 -21.16
N SER A 90 -2.57 -4.84 -21.48
CA SER A 90 -2.02 -4.36 -22.76
C SER A 90 -0.50 -4.57 -22.91
N HIS A 91 0.21 -4.87 -21.82
CA HIS A 91 1.65 -5.16 -21.80
C HIS A 91 1.96 -6.64 -21.55
N GLY A 92 0.96 -7.53 -21.70
CA GLY A 92 1.17 -8.98 -21.55
C GLY A 92 1.27 -9.45 -20.09
N LEU A 93 0.91 -8.62 -19.12
CA LEU A 93 0.77 -8.99 -17.70
C LEU A 93 -0.69 -9.32 -17.41
N ALA A 94 -0.96 -10.12 -16.39
CA ALA A 94 -2.31 -10.52 -16.02
C ALA A 94 -2.51 -10.61 -14.51
N PRO A 95 -3.66 -10.16 -13.98
CA PRO A 95 -4.05 -10.38 -12.59
C PRO A 95 -4.04 -11.87 -12.21
N PHE A 96 -3.40 -12.17 -11.08
CA PHE A 96 -3.21 -13.52 -10.58
C PHE A 96 -3.27 -13.55 -9.04
N GLY A 97 -4.46 -13.82 -8.51
CA GLY A 97 -4.74 -13.89 -7.08
C GLY A 97 -5.03 -12.55 -6.42
N ARG A 98 -5.90 -12.59 -5.40
CA ARG A 98 -6.24 -11.44 -4.55
C ARG A 98 -5.34 -11.46 -3.31
N THR A 99 -4.33 -10.61 -3.25
CA THR A 99 -3.48 -10.56 -2.06
C THR A 99 -4.22 -9.92 -0.90
N ASN A 100 -4.11 -10.54 0.28
CA ASN A 100 -4.75 -10.10 1.50
C ASN A 100 -4.20 -8.75 1.99
N MET A 101 -4.96 -8.09 2.86
CA MET A 101 -4.68 -6.72 3.30
C MET A 101 -5.39 -6.41 4.62
N ASP A 102 -4.98 -5.33 5.30
CA ASP A 102 -5.82 -4.75 6.34
C ASP A 102 -7.17 -4.29 5.76
N GLU A 103 -8.22 -4.42 6.57
CA GLU A 103 -9.58 -4.06 6.18
C GLU A 103 -9.60 -2.62 5.63
N PHE A 104 -10.06 -2.47 4.38
CA PHE A 104 -10.15 -1.16 3.72
C PHE A 104 -8.83 -0.35 3.68
N ALA A 105 -7.70 -1.04 3.69
CA ALA A 105 -6.36 -0.44 3.74
C ALA A 105 -6.05 0.31 5.06
N MET A 106 -6.84 0.10 6.11
CA MET A 106 -6.71 0.76 7.41
C MET A 106 -6.00 -0.13 8.42
N GLY A 107 -4.67 -0.05 8.44
CA GLY A 107 -3.83 -0.75 9.39
C GLY A 107 -2.40 -0.86 8.90
N SER A 108 -1.55 -1.39 9.78
CA SER A 108 -0.10 -1.45 9.59
C SER A 108 0.45 -2.85 9.93
N SER A 109 -0.41 -3.88 9.90
CA SER A 109 -0.05 -5.26 10.26
C SER A 109 -0.74 -6.38 9.48
N THR A 110 -1.79 -6.08 8.71
CA THR A 110 -2.67 -7.05 8.03
C THR A 110 -3.47 -7.95 8.98
N GLU A 111 -3.47 -7.67 10.28
CA GLU A 111 -4.24 -8.43 11.28
C GLU A 111 -5.74 -8.12 11.25
N THR A 112 -6.12 -6.97 10.70
CA THR A 112 -7.53 -6.53 10.68
C THR A 112 -8.34 -7.17 9.55
N SER A 113 -7.69 -7.92 8.65
CA SER A 113 -8.37 -8.62 7.56
C SER A 113 -9.51 -9.49 8.07
N PHE A 114 -10.68 -9.36 7.45
CA PHE A 114 -11.83 -10.22 7.70
C PHE A 114 -11.54 -11.70 7.41
N TYR A 115 -10.62 -12.00 6.48
CA TYR A 115 -10.28 -13.37 6.10
C TYR A 115 -9.30 -14.05 7.07
N GLY A 116 -8.65 -13.28 7.93
CA GLY A 116 -7.59 -13.77 8.81
C GLY A 116 -6.22 -13.20 8.46
N LYS A 117 -5.24 -13.56 9.30
CA LYS A 117 -3.90 -12.96 9.28
C LYS A 117 -3.06 -13.50 8.13
N THR A 118 -2.32 -12.61 7.49
CA THR A 118 -1.15 -12.97 6.68
C THR A 118 0.08 -13.06 7.58
N LEU A 119 0.92 -14.08 7.40
CA LEU A 119 2.17 -14.26 8.16
C LEU A 119 3.37 -13.64 7.44
N ASN A 120 4.39 -13.21 8.19
CA ASN A 120 5.65 -12.75 7.60
C ASN A 120 6.50 -13.95 7.11
N PRO A 121 6.95 -13.97 5.84
CA PRO A 121 7.77 -15.07 5.30
C PRO A 121 9.11 -15.30 6.02
N HIS A 122 9.67 -14.28 6.68
CA HIS A 122 10.94 -14.40 7.41
C HIS A 122 10.76 -14.90 8.85
N ASN A 123 9.59 -14.67 9.44
CA ASN A 123 9.26 -15.16 10.78
C ASN A 123 7.73 -15.20 10.94
N THR A 124 7.16 -16.40 10.99
CA THR A 124 5.70 -16.61 11.06
C THR A 124 5.05 -16.12 12.35
N LYS A 125 5.84 -15.75 13.37
CA LYS A 125 5.34 -15.08 14.59
C LYS A 125 5.17 -13.57 14.41
N CYS A 126 5.75 -12.99 13.36
CA CYS A 126 5.74 -11.56 13.09
C CYS A 126 4.73 -11.17 12.01
N VAL A 127 4.30 -9.92 12.06
CA VAL A 127 3.44 -9.30 11.05
C VAL A 127 4.19 -9.08 9.73
N PRO A 128 3.52 -9.17 8.58
CA PRO A 128 4.09 -8.79 7.28
C PRO A 128 4.05 -7.27 7.06
N GLY A 129 3.53 -6.51 8.04
CA GLY A 129 3.24 -5.09 7.89
C GLY A 129 1.87 -4.85 7.25
N GLY A 130 1.58 -3.61 6.89
CA GLY A 130 0.28 -3.23 6.37
C GLY A 130 0.24 -1.85 5.71
N SER A 131 -0.79 -1.57 4.91
CA SER A 131 -1.94 -2.44 4.67
C SER A 131 -1.78 -3.42 3.50
N SER A 132 -0.69 -3.37 2.73
CA SER A 132 -0.43 -4.31 1.61
C SER A 132 0.41 -5.52 2.04
N GLY A 133 0.22 -6.03 3.26
CA GLY A 133 1.05 -7.10 3.82
C GLY A 133 0.96 -8.41 3.03
N GLY A 134 -0.22 -8.78 2.51
CA GLY A 134 -0.37 -9.93 1.61
C GLY A 134 0.47 -9.79 0.33
N SER A 135 0.48 -8.60 -0.27
CA SER A 135 1.28 -8.33 -1.48
C SER A 135 2.78 -8.48 -1.21
N ALA A 136 3.29 -7.89 -0.12
CA ALA A 136 4.69 -7.99 0.25
C ALA A 136 5.09 -9.41 0.65
N ALA A 137 4.26 -10.11 1.43
CA ALA A 137 4.49 -11.48 1.84
C ALA A 137 4.49 -12.44 0.65
N ALA A 138 3.58 -12.28 -0.31
CA ALA A 138 3.53 -13.12 -1.51
C ALA A 138 4.81 -12.98 -2.36
N VAL A 139 5.26 -11.73 -2.55
CA VAL A 139 6.51 -11.44 -3.27
C VAL A 139 7.68 -12.05 -2.50
N ALA A 140 7.88 -11.68 -1.23
CA ALA A 140 9.01 -12.12 -0.41
C ALA A 140 9.09 -13.64 -0.23
N ALA A 141 7.95 -14.33 -0.14
CA ALA A 141 7.90 -15.79 -0.09
C ALA A 141 8.19 -16.46 -1.44
N GLY A 142 8.34 -15.71 -2.54
CA GLY A 142 8.52 -16.26 -3.87
C GLY A 142 7.31 -17.06 -4.31
N ILE A 143 6.11 -16.54 -4.08
CA ILE A 143 4.84 -17.06 -4.64
C ILE A 143 4.10 -15.98 -5.45
N ALA A 144 4.77 -14.87 -5.73
CA ALA A 144 4.39 -13.83 -6.68
C ALA A 144 5.66 -13.24 -7.30
N ILE A 145 5.71 -13.11 -8.63
CA ILE A 145 6.85 -12.50 -9.35
C ILE A 145 6.94 -11.01 -9.00
N ALA A 146 5.78 -10.35 -9.00
CA ALA A 146 5.58 -8.99 -8.55
C ALA A 146 4.12 -8.83 -8.10
N ALA A 147 3.85 -7.75 -7.37
CA ALA A 147 2.52 -7.42 -6.91
C ALA A 147 2.21 -5.92 -7.06
N LEU A 148 0.92 -5.59 -7.11
CA LEU A 148 0.45 -4.23 -6.89
C LEU A 148 -0.14 -4.08 -5.49
N GLY A 149 0.26 -3.01 -4.81
CA GLY A 149 -0.31 -2.57 -3.54
C GLY A 149 -0.91 -1.17 -3.64
N SER A 150 -1.42 -0.66 -2.51
CA SER A 150 -1.82 0.74 -2.35
C SER A 150 -1.14 1.35 -1.13
N ASP A 151 -0.66 2.58 -1.25
CA ASP A 151 0.04 3.32 -0.19
C ASP A 151 -0.72 4.60 0.14
N THR A 152 -1.20 4.69 1.39
CA THR A 152 -1.90 5.89 1.90
C THR A 152 -1.10 6.60 2.99
N GLY A 153 -0.37 5.85 3.82
CA GLY A 153 0.52 6.39 4.85
C GLY A 153 1.84 5.62 4.99
N GLY A 154 2.20 4.81 4.00
CA GLY A 154 3.29 3.82 4.09
C GLY A 154 2.90 2.42 3.63
N SER A 155 1.65 2.22 3.22
CA SER A 155 1.07 0.89 3.06
C SER A 155 1.64 0.01 1.94
N ILE A 156 2.59 0.50 1.15
CA ILE A 156 3.46 -0.30 0.26
C ILE A 156 4.87 -0.43 0.86
N ARG A 157 5.44 0.69 1.30
CA ARG A 157 6.83 0.77 1.76
C ARG A 157 7.06 0.03 3.07
N GLN A 158 6.17 0.18 4.04
CA GLN A 158 6.24 -0.46 5.35
C GLN A 158 6.18 -1.99 5.27
N PRO A 159 5.21 -2.62 4.56
CA PRO A 159 5.22 -4.07 4.42
C PRO A 159 6.39 -4.56 3.57
N ALA A 160 6.85 -3.79 2.58
CA ALA A 160 8.06 -4.14 1.84
C ALA A 160 9.32 -4.15 2.73
N ALA A 161 9.46 -3.17 3.62
CA ALA A 161 10.56 -3.13 4.59
C ALA A 161 10.49 -4.31 5.60
N PHE A 162 9.29 -4.66 6.08
CA PHE A 162 9.08 -5.77 7.00
C PHE A 162 9.29 -7.15 6.37
N CYS A 163 8.97 -7.29 5.08
CA CYS A 163 9.12 -8.54 4.33
C CYS A 163 10.41 -8.58 3.49
N GLY A 164 11.31 -7.61 3.61
CA GLY A 164 12.61 -7.63 2.93
C GLY A 164 12.53 -7.58 1.40
N CYS A 165 11.57 -6.84 0.83
CA CYS A 165 11.41 -6.65 -0.61
C CYS A 165 11.38 -5.16 -1.00
N VAL A 166 11.27 -4.86 -2.30
CA VAL A 166 11.23 -3.48 -2.81
C VAL A 166 9.79 -3.03 -2.96
N GLY A 167 9.43 -1.93 -2.31
CA GLY A 167 8.10 -1.30 -2.43
C GLY A 167 8.23 0.16 -2.86
N MET A 168 7.56 0.55 -3.93
CA MET A 168 7.60 1.92 -4.46
C MET A 168 6.23 2.57 -4.40
N LYS A 169 6.13 3.71 -3.70
CA LYS A 169 5.00 4.63 -3.85
C LYS A 169 5.38 5.70 -4.87
N PRO A 170 4.69 5.81 -6.03
CA PRO A 170 4.98 6.87 -6.98
C PRO A 170 4.48 8.24 -6.47
N THR A 171 4.88 9.30 -7.16
CA THR A 171 4.31 10.64 -6.94
C THR A 171 2.80 10.60 -7.13
N TYR A 172 2.05 11.30 -6.27
CA TYR A 172 0.60 11.39 -6.38
C TYR A 172 0.19 11.87 -7.79
N GLY A 173 -0.71 11.14 -8.43
CA GLY A 173 -1.17 11.42 -9.80
C GLY A 173 -0.35 10.79 -10.93
N LYS A 174 0.80 10.14 -10.65
CA LYS A 174 1.57 9.41 -11.70
C LYS A 174 0.93 8.10 -12.14
N VAL A 175 0.17 7.46 -11.26
CA VAL A 175 -0.62 6.25 -11.56
C VAL A 175 -2.08 6.58 -11.28
N SER A 176 -2.99 6.15 -12.16
CA SER A 176 -4.42 6.37 -11.98
C SER A 176 -4.94 5.68 -10.72
N ARG A 177 -5.86 6.35 -10.02
CA ARG A 177 -6.62 5.79 -8.89
C ARG A 177 -7.99 5.26 -9.32
N TYR A 178 -8.35 5.36 -10.60
CA TYR A 178 -9.60 4.80 -11.10
C TYR A 178 -9.61 3.27 -10.94
N GLY A 179 -10.59 2.78 -10.18
CA GLY A 179 -10.67 1.36 -9.78
C GLY A 179 -9.81 1.01 -8.56
N LEU A 180 -9.28 1.97 -7.82
CA LEU A 180 -8.81 1.75 -6.45
C LEU A 180 -9.97 1.96 -5.47
N GLY A 181 -10.17 1.03 -4.55
CA GLY A 181 -11.01 1.20 -3.36
C GLY A 181 -10.44 2.30 -2.47
N ALA A 182 -10.91 3.53 -2.68
CA ALA A 182 -10.33 4.72 -2.06
C ALA A 182 -10.52 4.73 -0.54
N TYR A 183 -9.41 4.80 0.19
CA TYR A 183 -9.35 5.12 1.62
C TYR A 183 -9.30 6.64 1.80
N SER A 184 -8.19 7.27 1.43
CA SER A 184 -7.99 8.72 1.49
C SER A 184 -7.63 9.23 0.10
N SER A 185 -8.57 9.91 -0.55
CA SER A 185 -8.47 10.29 -1.96
C SER A 185 -7.30 11.23 -2.26
N SER A 186 -6.86 12.04 -1.29
CA SER A 186 -5.74 12.95 -1.46
C SER A 186 -4.37 12.32 -1.14
N LEU A 187 -4.33 11.07 -0.68
CA LEU A 187 -3.11 10.39 -0.21
C LEU A 187 -2.85 9.04 -0.91
N ASP A 188 -3.93 8.36 -1.31
CA ASP A 188 -3.88 7.03 -1.89
C ASP A 188 -3.09 7.00 -3.21
N GLN A 189 -2.21 6.03 -3.36
CA GLN A 189 -1.51 5.80 -4.61
C GLN A 189 -1.21 4.31 -4.80
N ILE A 190 -1.52 3.76 -5.98
CA ILE A 190 -1.10 2.40 -6.37
C ILE A 190 0.40 2.41 -6.70
N GLY A 191 1.09 1.35 -6.34
CA GLY A 191 2.50 1.17 -6.66
C GLY A 191 2.95 -0.30 -6.64
N PRO A 192 4.13 -0.58 -7.23
CA PRO A 192 4.66 -1.93 -7.34
C PRO A 192 5.33 -2.40 -6.04
N ILE A 193 5.27 -3.71 -5.81
CA ILE A 193 6.07 -4.46 -4.84
C ILE A 193 6.78 -5.59 -5.59
N THR A 194 8.10 -5.67 -5.50
CA THR A 194 8.94 -6.57 -6.30
C THR A 194 10.15 -7.07 -5.50
N GLN A 195 10.88 -8.04 -6.05
CA GLN A 195 12.11 -8.57 -5.43
C GLN A 195 13.33 -7.67 -5.62
N ASN A 196 13.32 -6.81 -6.63
CA ASN A 196 14.45 -5.95 -6.98
C ASN A 196 13.98 -4.61 -7.57
N VAL A 197 14.89 -3.63 -7.58
CA VAL A 197 14.63 -2.26 -8.03
C VAL A 197 14.32 -2.17 -9.53
N GLU A 198 14.94 -3.02 -10.35
CA GLU A 198 14.71 -3.03 -11.79
C GLU A 198 13.27 -3.43 -12.14
N ASP A 199 12.76 -4.50 -11.52
CA ASP A 199 11.39 -4.94 -11.70
C ASP A 199 10.38 -3.90 -11.18
N ALA A 200 10.69 -3.18 -10.08
CA ALA A 200 9.84 -2.10 -9.60
C ALA A 200 9.74 -0.97 -10.63
N ALA A 201 10.87 -0.60 -11.24
CA ALA A 201 10.92 0.42 -12.29
C ALA A 201 10.15 0.00 -13.55
N ILE A 202 10.31 -1.26 -13.98
CA ILE A 202 9.59 -1.84 -15.12
C ILE A 202 8.07 -1.84 -14.86
N LEU A 203 7.63 -2.36 -13.71
CA LEU A 203 6.20 -2.43 -13.38
C LEU A 203 5.61 -1.03 -13.21
N PHE A 204 6.35 -0.09 -12.63
CA PHE A 204 5.95 1.31 -12.56
C PHE A 204 5.74 1.92 -13.96
N ASP A 205 6.68 1.70 -14.90
CA ASP A 205 6.56 2.21 -16.27
C ASP A 205 5.32 1.67 -16.99
N ILE A 206 4.93 0.43 -16.72
CA ILE A 206 3.73 -0.20 -17.30
C ILE A 206 2.45 0.46 -16.75
N ILE A 207 2.37 0.74 -15.45
CA ILE A 207 1.13 1.23 -14.81
C ILE A 207 1.01 2.77 -14.82
N ALA A 208 2.11 3.50 -14.98
CA ALA A 208 2.17 4.95 -14.93
C ALA A 208 1.60 5.63 -16.19
N GLY A 209 1.29 6.92 -16.07
CA GLY A 209 0.78 7.77 -17.14
C GLY A 209 -0.66 8.22 -16.96
N HIS A 210 -0.99 9.32 -17.64
CA HIS A 210 -2.28 10.02 -17.52
C HIS A 210 -3.48 9.11 -17.84
N GLU A 211 -4.59 9.34 -17.13
CA GLU A 211 -5.87 8.65 -17.32
C GLU A 211 -7.02 9.65 -17.26
N ILE A 212 -7.91 9.61 -18.25
CA ILE A 212 -9.04 10.54 -18.36
C ILE A 212 -10.14 10.26 -17.33
N LYS A 213 -10.28 9.00 -16.90
CA LYS A 213 -11.26 8.59 -15.87
C LYS A 213 -10.88 9.02 -14.46
N ASP A 214 -9.65 9.53 -14.26
CA ASP A 214 -9.16 10.05 -12.99
C ASP A 214 -8.73 11.51 -13.15
N SER A 215 -9.59 12.44 -12.73
CA SER A 215 -9.29 13.88 -12.82
C SER A 215 -8.10 14.32 -11.95
N THR A 216 -7.60 13.48 -11.04
CA THR A 216 -6.39 13.74 -10.25
C THR A 216 -5.13 13.14 -10.88
N SER A 217 -5.28 12.35 -11.94
CA SER A 217 -4.15 11.85 -12.71
C SER A 217 -3.43 13.02 -13.38
N ALA A 218 -2.15 13.18 -13.10
CA ALA A 218 -1.36 14.27 -13.62
C ALA A 218 -1.27 14.16 -15.15
N ASN A 219 -1.70 15.19 -15.87
CA ASN A 219 -1.57 15.28 -17.32
C ASN A 219 -0.14 15.67 -17.71
N LEU A 220 0.79 14.74 -17.45
CA LEU A 220 2.20 14.85 -17.76
C LEU A 220 2.59 13.63 -18.60
N VAL A 221 3.44 13.85 -19.59
CA VAL A 221 4.05 12.74 -20.35
C VAL A 221 4.80 11.85 -19.37
N HIS A 222 4.54 10.54 -19.41
CA HIS A 222 5.31 9.58 -18.64
C HIS A 222 6.62 9.29 -19.38
N GLU A 223 7.73 9.64 -18.75
CA GLU A 223 9.05 9.24 -19.22
C GLU A 223 9.42 7.92 -18.56
N LYS A 224 9.81 6.93 -19.38
CA LYS A 224 10.28 5.64 -18.88
C LYS A 224 11.46 5.85 -17.92
N VAL A 225 11.40 5.17 -16.79
CA VAL A 225 12.45 5.22 -15.75
C VAL A 225 13.28 3.95 -15.69
N SER A 226 12.74 2.80 -16.13
CA SER A 226 13.46 1.52 -16.16
C SER A 226 14.73 1.59 -17.02
N ASP A 227 14.66 2.24 -18.18
CA ASP A 227 15.80 2.44 -19.08
C ASP A 227 16.83 3.45 -18.55
N LYS A 228 16.52 4.17 -17.46
CA LYS A 228 17.35 5.24 -16.89
C LYS A 228 18.05 4.84 -15.57
N LEU A 229 17.93 3.58 -15.16
CA LEU A 229 18.64 3.08 -13.98
C LEU A 229 20.15 3.19 -14.19
N ASN A 230 20.84 3.85 -13.25
CA ASN A 230 22.26 4.11 -13.33
C ASN A 230 22.89 4.10 -11.94
N SER A 231 23.62 3.04 -11.61
CA SER A 231 24.34 2.87 -10.34
C SER A 231 25.56 3.78 -10.20
N ASP A 232 26.08 4.32 -11.31
CA ASP A 232 27.26 5.18 -11.30
C ASP A 232 26.92 6.66 -11.03
N LYS A 233 25.64 7.04 -11.13
CA LYS A 233 25.18 8.40 -10.91
C LYS A 233 25.45 8.83 -9.48
N LYS A 234 26.29 9.86 -9.30
CA LYS A 234 26.54 10.48 -7.98
C LYS A 234 25.47 11.51 -7.68
N GLN A 235 25.06 11.57 -6.42
CA GLN A 235 23.97 12.40 -5.95
C GLN A 235 24.33 13.04 -4.61
N THR A 236 23.71 14.19 -4.33
CA THR A 236 23.65 14.76 -2.98
C THR A 236 22.44 14.17 -2.27
N ILE A 237 22.66 13.47 -1.16
CA ILE A 237 21.64 12.77 -0.40
C ILE A 237 21.49 13.44 0.95
N ALA A 238 20.28 13.94 1.23
CA ALA A 238 19.91 14.49 2.52
C ALA A 238 19.45 13.38 3.47
N VAL A 239 20.24 13.07 4.49
CA VAL A 239 19.86 12.17 5.57
C VAL A 239 19.07 12.95 6.61
N ILE A 240 17.89 12.45 6.98
CA ILE A 240 17.05 13.07 8.02
C ILE A 240 17.52 12.58 9.39
N GLU A 241 18.31 13.42 10.06
CA GLU A 241 19.01 13.08 11.29
C GLU A 241 18.05 12.77 12.44
N ASN A 242 17.02 13.60 12.66
CA ASN A 242 16.09 13.40 13.77
C ASN A 242 15.31 12.08 13.65
N TYR A 243 14.90 11.68 12.44
CA TYR A 243 14.24 10.39 12.23
C TYR A 243 15.21 9.20 12.47
N LEU A 244 16.48 9.36 12.12
CA LEU A 244 17.50 8.35 12.40
C LEU A 244 17.72 8.21 13.92
N GLU A 245 17.79 9.32 14.65
CA GLU A 245 17.97 9.33 16.11
C GLU A 245 16.76 8.77 16.87
N GLU A 246 15.55 8.97 16.37
CA GLU A 246 14.30 8.49 16.97
C GLU A 246 14.03 6.99 16.72
N ALA A 247 14.66 6.38 15.71
CA ALA A 247 14.51 4.95 15.41
C ALA A 247 15.06 4.05 16.54
N ASN A 248 14.78 2.75 16.50
CA ASN A 248 15.43 1.81 17.43
C ASN A 248 16.88 1.50 17.00
N ASP A 249 17.66 0.90 17.89
CA ASP A 249 19.09 0.66 17.65
C ASP A 249 19.35 -0.25 16.45
N ALA A 250 18.52 -1.27 16.25
CA ALA A 250 18.64 -2.18 15.11
C ALA A 250 18.51 -1.44 13.77
N ILE A 251 17.55 -0.50 13.67
CA ILE A 251 17.36 0.33 12.48
C ILE A 251 18.51 1.33 12.34
N LYS A 252 18.95 1.98 13.44
CA LYS A 252 20.09 2.90 13.41
C LYS A 252 21.36 2.25 12.86
N ASP A 253 21.67 1.04 13.30
CA ASP A 253 22.90 0.36 12.91
C ASP A 253 22.90 0.01 11.42
N VAL A 254 21.78 -0.51 10.90
CA VAL A 254 21.64 -0.79 9.45
C VAL A 254 21.68 0.50 8.63
N MET A 255 21.00 1.56 9.08
CA MET A 255 21.00 2.85 8.40
C MET A 255 22.40 3.48 8.35
N LYS A 256 23.18 3.41 9.43
CA LYS A 256 24.59 3.86 9.44
C LYS A 256 25.44 3.11 8.42
N ASN A 257 25.26 1.78 8.33
CA ASN A 257 25.96 0.98 7.33
C ASN A 257 25.55 1.37 5.90
N ALA A 258 24.26 1.64 5.66
CA ALA A 258 23.76 2.09 4.37
C ALA A 258 24.30 3.48 3.99
N ILE A 259 24.34 4.43 4.93
CA ILE A 259 24.92 5.77 4.72
C ILE A 259 26.40 5.64 4.36
N LYS A 260 27.16 4.83 5.10
CA LYS A 260 28.57 4.57 4.81
C LYS A 260 28.77 3.97 3.42
N ALA A 261 27.94 3.00 3.03
CA ALA A 261 28.00 2.41 1.69
C ALA A 261 27.70 3.44 0.58
N LEU A 262 26.78 4.39 0.82
CA LEU A 262 26.50 5.50 -0.10
C LEU A 262 27.68 6.47 -0.20
N GLU A 263 28.35 6.78 0.91
CA GLU A 263 29.58 7.59 0.92
C GLU A 263 30.72 6.90 0.15
N GLU A 264 30.94 5.61 0.41
CA GLU A 264 31.95 4.79 -0.28
C GLU A 264 31.66 4.66 -1.78
N ALA A 265 30.37 4.66 -2.16
CA ALA A 265 29.95 4.74 -3.56
C ALA A 265 30.10 6.14 -4.17
N GLY A 266 30.57 7.15 -3.43
CA GLY A 266 30.90 8.49 -3.92
C GLY A 266 29.71 9.47 -3.91
N HIS A 267 28.63 9.18 -3.19
CA HIS A 267 27.56 10.14 -2.96
C HIS A 267 27.98 11.20 -1.93
N LYS A 268 27.45 12.41 -2.07
CA LYS A 268 27.64 13.47 -1.07
C LYS A 268 26.52 13.37 -0.05
N ILE A 269 26.86 13.10 1.22
CA ILE A 269 25.87 13.08 2.30
C ILE A 269 25.78 14.46 2.95
N VAL A 270 24.56 14.94 3.15
CA VAL A 270 24.26 16.13 3.96
C VAL A 270 23.22 15.76 5.01
N TYR A 271 23.40 16.24 6.23
CA TYR A 271 22.44 16.01 7.31
C TYR A 271 21.45 17.17 7.37
N LYS A 272 20.17 16.83 7.45
CA LYS A 272 19.05 17.77 7.56
C LYS A 272 18.09 17.25 8.62
N SER A 273 17.16 18.10 9.04
CA SER A 273 16.09 17.71 9.96
C SER A 273 14.74 18.08 9.37
N LEU A 274 13.75 17.21 9.58
CA LEU A 274 12.35 17.51 9.35
C LEU A 274 11.69 17.97 10.67
N SER A 275 10.44 18.41 10.58
CA SER A 275 9.64 18.73 11.75
C SER A 275 9.45 17.52 12.68
N ASP A 276 9.06 17.79 13.93
CA ASP A 276 8.71 16.76 14.90
C ASP A 276 7.64 15.82 14.33
N SER A 277 8.00 14.55 14.27
CA SER A 277 7.26 13.45 13.63
C SER A 277 5.86 13.24 14.21
N LYS A 278 5.61 13.69 15.45
CA LYS A 278 4.26 13.66 16.06
C LYS A 278 3.23 14.50 15.29
N TYR A 279 3.66 15.58 14.65
CA TYR A 279 2.77 16.44 13.87
C TYR A 279 2.41 15.80 12.53
N ASP A 280 3.30 14.99 11.98
CA ASP A 280 3.05 14.24 10.76
C ASP A 280 1.93 13.21 11.02
N ILE A 281 2.03 12.47 12.13
CA ILE A 281 1.01 11.51 12.57
C ILE A 281 -0.33 12.20 12.78
N ALA A 282 -0.35 13.26 13.59
CA ALA A 282 -1.59 13.97 13.87
C ALA A 282 -2.25 14.52 12.60
N THR A 283 -1.44 15.07 11.68
CA THR A 283 -1.91 15.60 10.40
C THR A 283 -2.51 14.51 9.53
N TYR A 284 -1.79 13.39 9.36
CA TYR A 284 -2.23 12.25 8.56
C TYR A 284 -3.54 11.67 9.08
N TYR A 285 -3.64 11.35 10.37
CA TYR A 285 -4.82 10.69 10.92
C TYR A 285 -6.07 11.57 10.86
N VAL A 286 -5.95 12.89 11.02
CA VAL A 286 -7.09 13.80 10.84
C VAL A 286 -7.56 13.82 9.38
N ILE A 287 -6.63 13.97 8.42
CA ILE A 287 -6.99 14.06 6.99
C ILE A 287 -7.55 12.72 6.49
N ALA A 288 -6.82 11.63 6.73
CA ALA A 288 -7.19 10.32 6.21
C ALA A 288 -8.50 9.81 6.84
N ALA A 289 -8.73 10.04 8.14
CA ALA A 289 -10.01 9.69 8.77
C ALA A 289 -11.17 10.54 8.24
N ALA A 290 -10.97 11.86 8.08
CA ALA A 290 -11.97 12.76 7.52
C ALA A 290 -12.41 12.29 6.12
N GLU A 291 -11.45 12.06 5.23
CA GLU A 291 -11.74 11.59 3.87
C GLU A 291 -12.39 10.21 3.86
N ALA A 292 -11.94 9.29 4.72
CA ALA A 292 -12.56 7.98 4.84
C ALA A 292 -14.03 8.05 5.28
N SER A 293 -14.37 8.92 6.22
CA SER A 293 -15.76 9.06 6.69
C SER A 293 -16.71 9.44 5.55
N ALA A 294 -16.24 10.25 4.60
CA ALA A 294 -16.97 10.61 3.39
C ALA A 294 -16.90 9.48 2.34
N ASN A 295 -15.71 8.97 2.02
CA ASN A 295 -15.52 7.93 1.01
C ASN A 295 -16.34 6.67 1.32
N PHE A 296 -16.41 6.28 2.61
CA PHE A 296 -17.01 5.03 3.04
C PHE A 296 -18.52 5.15 3.30
N SER A 297 -19.07 6.36 3.21
CA SER A 297 -20.53 6.59 3.29
C SER A 297 -21.30 5.83 2.21
N ARG A 298 -20.65 5.50 1.09
CA ARG A 298 -21.22 4.72 -0.03
C ARG A 298 -21.50 3.26 0.31
N TYR A 299 -20.86 2.71 1.36
CA TYR A 299 -21.02 1.31 1.78
C TYR A 299 -22.19 1.23 2.74
N ASP A 300 -23.34 0.90 2.18
CA ASP A 300 -24.64 0.94 2.86
C ASP A 300 -25.48 -0.33 2.66
N GLY A 301 -24.99 -1.29 1.87
CA GLY A 301 -25.70 -2.49 1.48
C GLY A 301 -26.84 -2.25 0.48
N VAL A 302 -27.09 -1.02 0.02
CA VAL A 302 -28.23 -0.70 -0.86
C VAL A 302 -27.99 -1.16 -2.29
N ARG A 303 -26.80 -0.91 -2.82
CA ARG A 303 -26.48 -1.20 -4.23
C ARG A 303 -25.61 -2.45 -4.40
N TYR A 304 -24.78 -2.74 -3.40
CA TYR A 304 -23.80 -3.82 -3.43
C TYR A 304 -23.27 -4.10 -2.02
N GLY A 305 -22.50 -5.20 -1.89
CA GLY A 305 -22.04 -5.70 -0.60
C GLY A 305 -23.13 -6.45 0.15
N ASN A 306 -22.85 -6.82 1.39
CA ASN A 306 -23.85 -7.47 2.23
C ASN A 306 -24.85 -6.44 2.77
N ARG A 307 -26.06 -6.91 3.11
CA ARG A 307 -27.14 -6.08 3.67
C ARG A 307 -27.74 -6.79 4.88
N ALA A 308 -27.82 -6.10 6.00
CA ALA A 308 -28.47 -6.61 7.19
C ALA A 308 -30.00 -6.60 7.04
N GLU A 309 -30.65 -7.66 7.54
CA GLU A 309 -32.10 -7.68 7.69
C GLU A 309 -32.56 -6.62 8.72
N SER A 310 -33.61 -5.89 8.39
CA SER A 310 -34.06 -4.75 9.19
C SER A 310 -35.51 -4.36 8.91
N SER A 311 -36.14 -3.69 9.86
CA SER A 311 -37.55 -3.29 9.76
C SER A 311 -37.76 -1.97 9.00
N ASN A 312 -36.72 -1.14 8.91
CA ASN A 312 -36.78 0.17 8.28
C ASN A 312 -35.39 0.62 7.80
N LEU A 313 -35.38 1.65 6.94
CA LEU A 313 -34.16 2.14 6.28
C LEU A 313 -33.09 2.61 7.27
N LYS A 314 -33.47 3.33 8.34
CA LYS A 314 -32.53 3.84 9.33
C LYS A 314 -31.83 2.70 10.07
N GLU A 315 -32.59 1.67 10.43
CA GLU A 315 -32.06 0.46 11.05
C GLU A 315 -31.16 -0.31 10.07
N MET A 316 -31.56 -0.46 8.81
CA MET A 316 -30.78 -1.11 7.75
C MET A 316 -29.38 -0.52 7.63
N TYR A 317 -29.27 0.81 7.49
CA TYR A 317 -27.98 1.51 7.38
C TYR A 317 -27.11 1.26 8.61
N LYS A 318 -27.69 1.38 9.81
CA LYS A 318 -26.94 1.21 11.06
C LYS A 318 -26.45 -0.23 11.23
N LYS A 319 -27.33 -1.22 11.08
CA LYS A 319 -26.96 -2.63 11.23
C LYS A 319 -25.94 -3.06 10.19
N THR A 320 -26.19 -2.80 8.91
CA THR A 320 -25.27 -3.18 7.83
C THR A 320 -23.87 -2.63 8.06
N ARG A 321 -23.75 -1.36 8.46
CA ARG A 321 -22.44 -0.74 8.69
C ARG A 321 -21.79 -1.24 9.99
N SER A 322 -22.55 -1.40 11.07
CA SER A 322 -22.03 -1.85 12.35
C SER A 322 -21.57 -3.31 12.34
N GLU A 323 -22.28 -4.17 11.61
CA GLU A 323 -22.00 -5.61 11.45
C GLU A 323 -20.99 -5.87 10.32
N GLY A 324 -20.94 -4.98 9.31
CA GLY A 324 -20.09 -5.11 8.15
C GLY A 324 -18.67 -4.57 8.33
N PHE A 325 -18.47 -3.47 9.06
CA PHE A 325 -17.14 -2.91 9.30
C PHE A 325 -16.52 -3.44 10.59
N GLY A 326 -15.23 -3.75 10.54
CA GLY A 326 -14.40 -4.03 11.72
C GLY A 326 -14.15 -2.80 12.59
N GLU A 327 -13.57 -3.04 13.77
CA GLU A 327 -13.42 -2.02 14.81
C GLU A 327 -12.52 -0.84 14.39
N GLU A 328 -11.41 -1.11 13.69
CA GLU A 328 -10.50 -0.05 13.25
C GLU A 328 -11.17 0.87 12.22
N VAL A 329 -11.89 0.29 11.26
CA VAL A 329 -12.65 1.07 10.25
C VAL A 329 -13.73 1.92 10.91
N LYS A 330 -14.48 1.35 11.87
CA LYS A 330 -15.50 2.10 12.63
C LYS A 330 -14.87 3.25 13.42
N ARG A 331 -13.72 3.02 14.08
CA ARG A 331 -12.99 4.06 14.82
C ARG A 331 -12.57 5.21 13.91
N ARG A 332 -12.00 4.93 12.73
CA ARG A 332 -11.60 5.97 11.77
C ARG A 332 -12.80 6.73 11.19
N ILE A 333 -13.91 6.05 10.88
CA ILE A 333 -15.15 6.72 10.42
C ILE A 333 -15.69 7.67 11.50
N LEU A 334 -15.72 7.24 12.76
CA LEU A 334 -16.17 8.06 13.89
C LEU A 334 -15.29 9.30 14.08
N LEU A 335 -13.96 9.12 14.11
CA LEU A 335 -13.01 10.23 14.21
C LEU A 335 -13.16 11.19 13.02
N GLY A 336 -13.24 10.67 11.80
CA GLY A 336 -13.42 11.46 10.59
C GLY A 336 -14.70 12.29 10.58
N THR A 337 -15.80 11.68 10.99
CA THR A 337 -17.09 12.37 11.12
C THR A 337 -17.02 13.47 12.18
N PHE A 338 -16.33 13.22 13.29
CA PHE A 338 -16.13 14.21 14.35
C PHE A 338 -15.31 15.42 13.87
N VAL A 339 -14.15 15.19 13.25
CA VAL A 339 -13.27 16.30 12.81
C VAL A 339 -13.87 17.12 11.66
N LEU A 340 -14.87 16.59 10.96
CA LEU A 340 -15.65 17.30 9.94
C LEU A 340 -16.92 17.95 10.48
N SER A 341 -17.29 17.73 11.74
CA SER A 341 -18.53 18.22 12.30
C SER A 341 -18.51 19.73 12.56
N SER A 342 -19.71 20.33 12.58
CA SER A 342 -19.89 21.76 12.86
C SER A 342 -19.25 22.15 14.19
N GLY A 343 -18.48 23.24 14.20
CA GLY A 343 -17.71 23.71 15.35
C GLY A 343 -16.31 23.13 15.48
N TYR A 344 -16.01 22.00 14.83
CA TYR A 344 -14.70 21.33 14.90
C TYR A 344 -13.92 21.34 13.57
N TYR A 345 -14.61 21.60 12.45
CA TYR A 345 -14.02 21.64 11.11
C TYR A 345 -12.75 22.51 11.00
N ASP A 346 -12.83 23.77 11.45
CA ASP A 346 -11.70 24.70 11.37
C ASP A 346 -10.56 24.32 12.34
N ALA A 347 -10.93 23.84 13.52
CA ALA A 347 -10.00 23.50 14.60
C ALA A 347 -9.17 22.25 14.29
N TYR A 348 -9.75 21.28 13.59
CA TYR A 348 -9.10 20.01 13.27
C TYR A 348 -8.76 19.90 11.78
N TYR A 349 -9.77 19.81 10.90
CA TYR A 349 -9.54 19.48 9.50
C TYR A 349 -8.77 20.56 8.74
N ILE A 350 -9.17 21.83 8.84
CA ILE A 350 -8.45 22.94 8.21
C ILE A 350 -7.05 23.12 8.83
N LYS A 351 -6.92 22.91 10.15
CA LYS A 351 -5.61 22.96 10.80
C LYS A 351 -4.66 21.87 10.28
N ALA A 352 -5.15 20.65 10.10
CA ALA A 352 -4.38 19.56 9.52
C ALA A 352 -4.00 19.84 8.06
N GLN A 353 -4.91 20.39 7.24
CA GLN A 353 -4.60 20.81 5.86
C GLN A 353 -3.46 21.85 5.81
N LYS A 354 -3.47 22.82 6.74
CA LYS A 354 -2.37 23.80 6.86
C LYS A 354 -1.06 23.15 7.32
N ALA A 355 -1.12 22.20 8.24
CA ALA A 355 0.05 21.43 8.67
C ALA A 355 0.63 20.60 7.52
N ARG A 356 -0.21 19.96 6.68
CA ARG A 356 0.22 19.25 5.48
C ARG A 356 0.97 20.16 4.50
N HIS A 357 0.47 21.38 4.29
CA HIS A 357 1.18 22.36 3.46
C HIS A 357 2.55 22.75 4.05
N PHE A 358 2.63 22.91 5.38
CA PHE A 358 3.90 23.16 6.05
C PHE A 358 4.88 21.98 5.89
N ILE A 359 4.43 20.74 6.09
CA ILE A 359 5.25 19.54 5.87
C ILE A 359 5.79 19.50 4.44
N LYS A 360 4.93 19.71 3.43
CA LYS A 360 5.35 19.81 2.02
C LYS A 360 6.45 20.86 1.82
N SER A 361 6.30 22.06 2.41
CA SER A 361 7.31 23.12 2.27
C SER A 361 8.67 22.73 2.86
N ARG A 362 8.69 21.89 3.91
CA ARG A 362 9.94 21.36 4.48
C ARG A 362 10.65 20.41 3.53
N PHE A 363 9.92 19.53 2.85
CA PHE A 363 10.48 18.67 1.81
C PHE A 363 11.02 19.49 0.64
N GLU A 364 10.30 20.51 0.19
CA GLU A 364 10.75 21.39 -0.90
C GLU A 364 12.04 22.14 -0.57
N GLU A 365 12.19 22.63 0.67
CA GLU A 365 13.43 23.27 1.10
C GLU A 365 14.61 22.29 1.05
N ILE A 366 14.45 21.07 1.58
CA ILE A 366 15.53 20.08 1.57
C ILE A 366 15.88 19.64 0.14
N LEU A 367 14.88 19.40 -0.71
CA LEU A 367 15.08 19.03 -2.12
C LEU A 367 15.63 20.16 -2.98
N SER A 368 15.59 21.41 -2.51
CA SER A 368 16.28 22.52 -3.18
C SER A 368 17.81 22.46 -3.02
N GLU A 369 18.29 21.69 -2.04
CA GLU A 369 19.72 21.55 -1.71
C GLU A 369 20.26 20.12 -1.94
N ALA A 370 19.40 19.13 -2.17
CA ALA A 370 19.75 17.73 -2.34
C ALA A 370 18.91 17.04 -3.43
N ASP A 371 19.48 16.03 -4.08
CA ASP A 371 18.82 15.27 -5.14
C ASP A 371 17.82 14.24 -4.59
N LEU A 372 18.08 13.73 -3.38
CA LEU A 372 17.31 12.70 -2.72
C LEU A 372 17.27 12.93 -1.21
N ILE A 373 16.21 12.45 -0.57
CA ILE A 373 16.09 12.37 0.88
C ILE A 373 16.18 10.89 1.28
N PHE A 374 16.98 10.59 2.30
CA PHE A 374 17.18 9.25 2.84
C PHE A 374 16.72 9.19 4.30
N THR A 375 15.75 8.32 4.56
CA THR A 375 15.15 8.12 5.90
C THR A 375 14.99 6.63 6.16
N PRO A 376 14.88 6.22 7.44
CA PRO A 376 14.36 4.90 7.75
C PRO A 376 12.93 4.75 7.21
N VAL A 377 12.53 3.54 6.85
CA VAL A 377 11.15 3.26 6.42
C VAL A 377 10.26 2.98 7.64
N THR A 378 10.79 2.27 8.63
CA THR A 378 10.06 1.86 9.84
C THR A 378 10.87 2.17 11.09
N PRO A 379 10.22 2.40 12.25
CA PRO A 379 10.91 2.69 13.50
C PRO A 379 11.56 1.44 14.12
N THR A 380 11.04 0.26 13.78
CA THR A 380 11.54 -1.04 14.25
C THR A 380 11.54 -2.06 13.10
N THR A 381 12.05 -3.26 13.37
CA THR A 381 11.80 -4.45 12.53
C THR A 381 10.35 -4.91 12.68
N ALA A 382 9.95 -5.89 11.85
CA ALA A 382 8.63 -6.53 11.96
C ALA A 382 8.39 -7.06 13.38
N PHE A 383 7.27 -6.65 13.97
CA PHE A 383 6.91 -6.98 15.35
C PHE A 383 6.04 -8.25 15.43
N GLU A 384 6.00 -8.89 16.59
CA GLU A 384 5.18 -10.07 16.83
C GLU A 384 3.69 -9.74 16.83
N PHE A 385 2.85 -10.66 16.34
CA PHE A 385 1.40 -10.50 16.40
C PHE A 385 0.91 -10.22 17.82
N GLY A 386 -0.01 -9.27 17.97
CA GLY A 386 -0.57 -8.89 19.27
C GLY A 386 0.37 -8.12 20.21
N SER A 387 1.63 -7.88 19.84
CA SER A 387 2.56 -7.06 20.64
C SER A 387 2.20 -5.57 20.67
N LYS A 388 1.32 -5.13 19.76
CA LYS A 388 0.84 -3.75 19.59
C LYS A 388 -0.67 -3.70 19.71
N SER A 389 -1.18 -3.73 20.94
CA SER A 389 -2.62 -3.74 21.24
C SER A 389 -3.24 -2.35 21.35
N ASP A 390 -2.44 -1.32 21.63
CA ASP A 390 -2.88 0.08 21.61
C ASP A 390 -2.85 0.61 20.16
N PRO A 391 -3.97 1.14 19.63
CA PRO A 391 -3.99 1.77 18.31
C PRO A 391 -2.92 2.85 18.13
N LEU A 392 -2.58 3.62 19.18
CA LEU A 392 -1.55 4.66 19.05
C LEU A 392 -0.16 4.07 18.79
N GLU A 393 0.18 2.95 19.41
CA GLU A 393 1.45 2.26 19.13
C GLU A 393 1.49 1.71 17.69
N MET A 394 0.36 1.25 17.17
CA MET A 394 0.24 0.83 15.77
C MET A 394 0.41 2.01 14.83
N TYR A 395 -0.19 3.16 15.15
CA TYR A 395 -0.10 4.38 14.33
C TYR A 395 1.32 4.94 14.26
N LEU A 396 2.12 4.74 15.31
CA LEU A 396 3.54 5.10 15.34
C LEU A 396 4.40 4.24 14.39
N GLN A 397 3.90 3.09 13.90
CA GLN A 397 4.69 2.24 12.99
C GLN A 397 4.90 2.86 11.61
N ASP A 398 4.05 3.81 11.22
CA ASP A 398 4.11 4.51 9.93
C ASP A 398 4.76 5.90 10.02
N ILE A 399 5.40 6.21 11.15
CA ILE A 399 5.87 7.56 11.50
C ILE A 399 6.83 8.17 10.46
N TYR A 400 7.64 7.35 9.80
CA TYR A 400 8.60 7.82 8.78
C TYR A 400 8.06 7.76 7.35
N THR A 401 6.87 7.22 7.14
CA THR A 401 6.30 7.04 5.80
C THR A 401 5.19 8.04 5.48
N ILE A 402 4.40 8.44 6.47
CA ILE A 402 3.21 9.29 6.32
C ILE A 402 3.49 10.67 5.74
N SER A 403 4.62 11.28 6.05
CA SER A 403 4.95 12.65 5.61
C SER A 403 5.26 12.73 4.11
N VAL A 404 5.43 11.58 3.44
CA VAL A 404 5.61 11.44 1.99
C VAL A 404 4.27 11.44 1.22
N ASN A 405 3.15 11.23 1.92
CA ASN A 405 1.79 11.22 1.35
C ASN A 405 1.13 12.60 1.50
#